data_AF-A0A355AM00-F1
#
_entry.id   AF-A0A355AM00-F1
#
_cell.length_a   1.000
_cell.length_b   1.000
_cell.length_c   1.000
_cell.angle_alpha   90.00
_cell.angle_beta   90.00
_cell.angle_gamma   90.00
#
_symmetry.space_group_name_H-M   'P 1'
#
loop_
_entity.id
_entity.type
_entity.pdbx_description
1 polymer ?
#
loop_
_entity_poly.entity_id
_entity_poly.type
_entity_poly.pdbx_seq_one_letter_code
_entity_poly.pdbx_strand_id
1 'polypeptide(L)'
;MYFHTGHFAFTVTNFLLTYHSLLHNTETPTSSSSPAVKSLSDGAALCLRGLLASPEKHLAAIADCSGTRILDCGVEAQGTAELGVIMADVAMGGRGKTELNSNTSSLSLPDIWPECPWALVQVHSNDPVSACLASQYAGWQI
;
A
#
# COMPACT_ATOMS: atom_id res chain seq x y z
N MET A 1 29.78 30.54 -37.71
CA MET A 1 29.37 29.68 -36.59
C MET A 1 28.53 28.57 -37.20
N TYR A 2 29.11 27.39 -37.36
CA TYR A 2 28.48 26.27 -38.06
C TYR A 2 27.45 25.62 -37.14
N PHE A 3 26.19 25.54 -37.59
CA PHE A 3 25.15 24.74 -36.93
C PHE A 3 25.30 23.30 -37.40
N HIS A 4 25.68 22.41 -36.49
CA HIS A 4 25.82 20.98 -36.75
C HIS A 4 24.50 20.30 -36.41
N THR A 5 23.73 19.90 -37.42
CA THR A 5 22.55 19.04 -37.27
C THR A 5 22.99 17.59 -37.10
N GLY A 6 23.13 17.14 -35.85
CA GLY A 6 23.35 15.74 -35.52
C GLY A 6 22.08 14.92 -35.75
N HIS A 7 22.09 14.06 -36.76
CA HIS A 7 21.07 13.02 -36.93
C HIS A 7 21.34 11.91 -35.92
N PHE A 8 20.52 11.82 -34.88
CA PHE A 8 20.51 10.64 -34.00
C PHE A 8 19.65 9.55 -34.64
N ALA A 9 20.31 8.53 -35.19
CA ALA A 9 19.66 7.29 -35.61
C ALA A 9 19.41 6.42 -34.37
N PHE A 10 18.14 6.15 -34.07
CA PHE A 10 17.74 5.25 -32.98
C PHE A 10 17.63 3.83 -33.54
N THR A 11 18.57 2.96 -33.19
CA THR A 11 18.52 1.53 -33.56
C THR A 11 17.71 0.78 -32.51
N VAL A 12 16.51 0.32 -32.89
CA VAL A 12 15.72 -0.60 -32.06
C VAL A 12 16.28 -2.00 -32.24
N THR A 13 17.04 -2.51 -31.28
CA THR A 13 17.40 -3.93 -31.22
C THR A 13 16.21 -4.73 -30.70
N ASN A 14 15.54 -5.45 -31.60
CA ASN A 14 14.58 -6.49 -31.26
C ASN A 14 15.32 -7.64 -30.57
N PHE A 15 15.19 -7.76 -29.25
CA PHE A 15 15.57 -8.98 -28.55
C PHE A 15 14.44 -10.00 -28.67
N LEU A 16 14.75 -11.18 -29.24
CA LEU A 16 13.86 -12.33 -29.28
C LEU A 16 13.58 -12.78 -27.82
N LEU A 17 12.32 -12.74 -27.39
CA LEU A 17 11.91 -13.33 -26.11
C LEU A 17 12.03 -14.86 -26.22
N THR A 18 13.07 -15.44 -25.63
CA THR A 18 13.10 -16.87 -25.35
C THR A 18 12.26 -17.12 -24.10
N TYR A 19 11.07 -17.70 -24.30
CA TYR A 19 10.26 -18.23 -23.20
C TYR A 19 11.05 -19.34 -22.49
N HIS A 20 11.55 -19.06 -21.30
CA HIS A 20 12.18 -20.07 -20.46
C HIS A 20 11.09 -20.98 -19.86
N SER A 21 11.35 -22.27 -19.99
CA SER A 21 10.59 -23.44 -19.58
C SER A 21 10.00 -23.41 -18.16
N LEU A 22 8.80 -24.00 -18.03
CA LEU A 22 8.08 -24.33 -16.79
C LEU A 22 9.02 -24.85 -15.69
N LEU A 23 9.12 -24.14 -14.58
CA LEU A 23 9.69 -24.66 -13.34
C LEU A 23 8.66 -25.60 -12.67
N HIS A 24 8.84 -26.90 -12.87
CA HIS A 24 8.26 -27.92 -11.99
C HIS A 24 9.05 -27.92 -10.68
N ASN A 25 8.54 -27.23 -9.66
CA ASN A 25 9.08 -27.29 -8.30
C ASN A 25 8.31 -28.36 -7.51
N THR A 26 8.71 -29.63 -7.63
CA THR A 26 8.29 -30.70 -6.71
C THR A 26 9.41 -31.03 -5.73
N GLU A 27 9.93 -30.01 -5.07
CA GLU A 27 10.76 -30.20 -3.87
C GLU A 27 9.95 -29.71 -2.67
N THR A 28 9.53 -30.65 -1.82
CA THR A 28 8.92 -30.37 -0.53
C THR A 28 10.03 -29.85 0.40
N PRO A 29 10.00 -28.58 0.86
CA PRO A 29 10.99 -28.11 1.82
C PRO A 29 10.76 -28.81 3.16
N THR A 30 11.85 -29.32 3.73
CA THR A 30 11.92 -29.86 5.08
C THR A 30 11.41 -28.82 6.10
N SER A 31 10.45 -29.21 6.93
CA SER A 31 9.76 -28.35 7.89
C SER A 31 10.69 -27.88 9.02
N SER A 32 11.34 -26.74 8.84
CA SER A 32 11.71 -25.87 9.95
C SER A 32 10.53 -24.94 10.19
N SER A 33 9.96 -24.95 11.40
CA SER A 33 8.79 -24.12 11.71
C SER A 33 9.21 -22.65 11.77
N SER A 34 9.16 -21.96 10.63
CA SER A 34 9.15 -20.51 10.60
C SER A 34 8.01 -20.00 11.48
N PRO A 35 8.18 -18.87 12.20
CA PRO A 35 7.09 -18.27 12.95
C PRO A 35 5.88 -18.10 12.01
N ALA A 36 4.70 -18.51 12.49
CA ALA A 36 3.50 -18.49 11.67
C ALA A 36 3.28 -17.08 11.10
N VAL A 37 3.40 -16.96 9.77
CA VAL A 37 3.14 -15.71 9.06
C VAL A 37 1.68 -15.36 9.32
N LYS A 38 1.42 -14.18 9.90
CA LYS A 38 0.06 -13.72 10.17
C LYS A 38 -0.72 -13.62 8.86
N SER A 39 -1.99 -14.01 8.89
CA SER A 39 -2.89 -13.81 7.76
C SER A 39 -3.06 -12.31 7.46
N LEU A 40 -3.49 -11.97 6.23
CA LEU A 40 -3.78 -10.58 5.85
C LEU A 40 -4.87 -9.98 6.75
N SER A 41 -5.90 -10.77 7.07
CA SER A 41 -6.98 -10.36 7.96
C SER A 41 -6.51 -10.11 9.39
N ASP A 42 -5.64 -10.98 9.92
CA ASP A 42 -5.05 -10.75 11.23
C ASP A 42 -4.21 -9.48 11.22
N GLY A 43 -3.37 -9.29 10.19
CA GLY A 43 -2.56 -8.08 10.02
C GLY A 43 -3.41 -6.81 9.99
N ALA A 44 -4.48 -6.79 9.20
CA ALA A 44 -5.47 -5.71 9.17
C ALA A 44 -6.09 -5.45 10.55
N ALA A 45 -6.50 -6.51 11.26
CA ALA A 45 -7.06 -6.39 12.61
C ALA A 45 -6.04 -5.79 13.61
N LEU A 46 -4.75 -6.09 13.47
CA LEU A 46 -3.72 -5.48 14.32
C LEU A 46 -3.60 -3.98 14.08
N CYS A 47 -3.71 -3.51 12.83
CA CYS A 47 -3.69 -2.09 12.49
C CYS A 47 -4.88 -1.34 13.11
N LEU A 48 -6.04 -2.00 13.22
CA LEU A 48 -7.25 -1.41 13.82
C LEU A 48 -7.22 -1.30 15.35
N ARG A 49 -6.30 -1.99 16.06
CA ARG A 49 -6.38 -2.08 17.54
C ARG A 49 -6.37 -0.74 18.25
N GLY A 50 -5.49 0.18 17.83
CA GLY A 50 -5.43 1.52 18.42
C GLY A 50 -6.70 2.32 18.13
N LEU A 51 -7.18 2.25 16.88
CA LEU A 51 -8.39 2.94 16.44
C LEU A 51 -9.64 2.43 17.18
N LEU A 52 -9.81 1.13 17.31
CA LEU A 52 -10.97 0.53 17.99
C LEU A 52 -10.96 0.80 19.50
N ALA A 53 -9.80 1.04 20.10
CA ALA A 53 -9.69 1.39 21.52
C ALA A 53 -10.01 2.86 21.80
N SER A 54 -9.98 3.74 20.80
CA SER A 54 -10.22 5.19 20.95
C SER A 54 -10.68 5.82 19.62
N PRO A 55 -11.83 5.43 19.06
CA PRO A 55 -12.29 5.90 17.75
C PRO A 55 -12.53 7.43 17.72
N GLU A 56 -12.88 8.02 18.85
CA GLU A 56 -13.13 9.46 19.00
C GLU A 56 -11.90 10.33 18.71
N LYS A 57 -10.68 9.81 18.93
CA LYS A 57 -9.42 10.52 18.60
C LYS A 57 -9.26 10.75 17.10
N HIS A 58 -9.94 9.94 16.31
CA HIS A 58 -9.91 9.95 14.86
C HIS A 58 -11.24 10.46 14.26
N LEU A 59 -12.13 11.00 15.10
CA LEU A 59 -13.47 11.44 14.70
C LEU A 59 -14.23 10.37 13.91
N ALA A 60 -14.00 9.09 14.24
CA ALA A 60 -14.68 7.93 13.68
C ALA A 60 -15.85 7.50 14.57
N ALA A 61 -16.85 6.85 13.99
CA ALA A 61 -17.98 6.28 14.74
C ALA A 61 -18.04 4.76 14.58
N ILE A 62 -18.48 4.07 15.64
CA ILE A 62 -18.70 2.62 15.61
C ILE A 62 -20.19 2.36 15.84
N ALA A 63 -20.78 1.54 14.98
CA ALA A 63 -22.12 1.01 15.14
C ALA A 63 -22.09 -0.51 15.13
N ASP A 64 -22.99 -1.12 15.89
CA ASP A 64 -23.23 -2.57 15.84
C ASP A 64 -24.46 -2.85 14.96
N CYS A 65 -24.29 -3.74 13.99
CA CYS A 65 -25.35 -4.19 13.09
C CYS A 65 -25.34 -5.72 13.02
N SER A 66 -26.29 -6.36 13.69
CA SER A 66 -26.49 -7.83 13.66
C SER A 66 -25.21 -8.64 13.96
N GLY A 67 -24.42 -8.20 14.95
CA GLY A 67 -23.16 -8.84 15.33
C GLY A 67 -21.94 -8.44 14.49
N THR A 68 -22.12 -7.57 13.49
CA THR A 68 -21.03 -6.92 12.75
C THR A 68 -20.79 -5.52 13.30
N ARG A 69 -19.53 -5.23 13.63
CA ARG A 69 -19.12 -3.85 13.95
C ARG A 69 -18.84 -3.09 12.66
N ILE A 70 -19.56 -2.01 12.45
CA ILE A 70 -19.38 -1.08 11.35
C ILE A 70 -18.62 0.13 11.88
N LEU A 71 -17.47 0.41 11.27
CA LEU A 71 -16.69 1.61 11.54
C LEU A 71 -16.95 2.62 10.44
N ASP A 72 -17.61 3.72 10.78
CA ASP A 72 -17.79 4.85 9.89
C ASP A 72 -16.56 5.77 9.96
N CYS A 73 -15.87 5.89 8.82
CA CYS A 73 -14.64 6.66 8.66
C CYS A 73 -14.84 7.95 7.84
N GLY A 74 -16.07 8.31 7.44
CA GLY A 74 -16.26 9.47 6.56
C GLY A 74 -17.64 9.63 5.91
N VAL A 75 -18.64 8.82 6.25
CA VAL A 75 -19.99 8.94 5.70
C VAL A 75 -20.78 9.98 6.49
N GLU A 76 -21.05 9.70 7.77
CA GLU A 76 -21.63 10.66 8.72
C GLU A 76 -20.56 11.17 9.69
N ALA A 77 -19.59 10.32 10.03
CA ALA A 77 -18.42 10.68 10.81
C ALA A 77 -17.49 11.62 10.02
N GLN A 78 -16.88 12.59 10.71
CA GLN A 78 -15.97 13.54 10.07
C GLN A 78 -14.64 12.88 9.63
N GLY A 79 -14.11 11.96 10.43
CA GLY A 79 -12.79 11.36 10.21
C GLY A 79 -11.61 12.33 10.39
N THR A 80 -10.38 11.80 10.27
CA THR A 80 -9.15 12.61 10.20
C THR A 80 -8.20 12.09 9.12
N ALA A 81 -7.16 12.86 8.78
CA ALA A 81 -6.14 12.42 7.84
C ALA A 81 -5.37 11.19 8.36
N GLU A 82 -5.11 11.14 9.67
CA GLU A 82 -4.50 9.99 10.35
C GLU A 82 -5.38 8.75 10.29
N LEU A 83 -6.71 8.91 10.34
CA LEU A 83 -7.64 7.80 10.11
C LEU A 83 -7.45 7.21 8.71
N GLY A 84 -7.32 8.06 7.70
CA GLY A 84 -7.01 7.64 6.33
C GLY A 84 -5.71 6.84 6.24
N VAL A 85 -4.66 7.27 6.96
CA VAL A 85 -3.38 6.54 7.05
C VAL A 85 -3.57 5.16 7.68
N ILE A 86 -4.33 5.06 8.78
CA ILE A 86 -4.63 3.77 9.42
C ILE A 86 -5.41 2.87 8.45
N MET A 87 -6.42 3.41 7.77
CA MET A 87 -7.25 2.64 6.83
C MET A 87 -6.45 2.17 5.62
N ALA A 88 -5.44 2.91 5.16
CA ALA A 88 -4.52 2.46 4.11
C ALA A 88 -3.67 1.26 4.57
N ASP A 89 -3.15 1.29 5.81
CA ASP A 89 -2.42 0.15 6.40
C ASP A 89 -3.33 -1.08 6.56
N VAL A 90 -4.60 -0.87 6.92
CA VAL A 90 -5.64 -1.92 7.00
C VAL A 90 -5.93 -2.51 5.63
N ALA A 91 -6.11 -1.68 4.60
CA ALA A 91 -6.36 -2.12 3.23
C ALA A 91 -5.21 -2.99 2.70
N MET A 92 -3.96 -2.68 3.07
CA MET A 92 -2.77 -3.48 2.74
C MET A 92 -2.57 -4.72 3.62
N GLY A 93 -3.55 -5.07 4.48
CA GLY A 93 -3.48 -6.26 5.33
C GLY A 93 -2.36 -6.21 6.37
N GLY A 94 -1.91 -5.02 6.77
CA GLY A 94 -0.76 -4.81 7.65
C GLY A 94 0.59 -5.19 7.03
N ARG A 95 0.66 -5.38 5.70
CA ARG A 95 1.90 -5.68 4.96
C ARG A 95 2.53 -4.46 4.29
N GLY A 96 1.88 -3.31 4.41
CA GLY A 96 2.44 -2.02 4.01
C GLY A 96 2.40 -1.03 5.16
N LYS A 97 3.13 0.06 4.99
CA LYS A 97 3.16 1.19 5.91
C LYS A 97 2.90 2.47 5.15
N THR A 98 1.98 3.28 5.69
CA THR A 98 1.54 4.55 5.15
C THR A 98 1.91 5.67 6.10
N GLU A 99 2.38 6.79 5.55
CA GLU A 99 2.73 7.99 6.30
C GLU A 99 2.31 9.24 5.51
N LEU A 100 1.86 10.27 6.22
CA LEU A 100 1.68 11.60 5.64
C LEU A 100 2.98 12.37 5.80
N ASN A 101 3.59 12.77 4.67
CA ASN A 101 4.86 13.48 4.69
C ASN A 101 4.70 14.84 5.40
N SER A 102 5.27 14.92 6.59
CA SER A 102 5.33 16.13 7.41
C SER A 102 6.77 16.64 7.41
N ASN A 103 7.34 17.00 6.27
CA ASN A 103 8.68 17.62 6.14
C ASN A 103 9.89 16.86 6.74
N THR A 104 9.76 15.61 7.20
CA THR A 104 10.83 14.88 7.93
C THR A 104 11.44 13.69 7.18
N SER A 105 10.97 13.36 5.97
CA SER A 105 11.60 12.30 5.15
C SER A 105 12.71 12.87 4.26
N SER A 106 13.71 12.04 3.94
CA SER A 106 14.86 12.35 3.06
C SER A 106 14.50 12.78 1.62
N LEU A 107 13.21 12.70 1.27
CA LEU A 107 12.61 13.30 0.09
C LEU A 107 11.59 14.35 0.55
N SER A 108 11.87 15.62 0.30
CA SER A 108 10.98 16.73 0.62
C SER A 108 10.07 17.01 -0.58
N LEU A 109 8.78 17.32 -0.37
CA LEU A 109 7.87 17.78 -1.45
C LEU A 109 8.51 18.87 -2.35
N PRO A 110 9.19 19.90 -1.79
CA PRO A 110 9.85 20.92 -2.60
C PRO A 110 10.85 20.38 -3.63
N ASP A 111 11.42 19.19 -3.40
CA ASP A 111 12.42 18.59 -4.28
C ASP A 111 11.79 17.86 -5.48
N ILE A 112 10.52 17.43 -5.36
CA ILE A 112 9.83 16.59 -6.36
C ILE A 112 8.66 17.34 -7.03
N TRP A 113 7.90 18.11 -6.25
CA TRP A 113 6.73 18.87 -6.72
C TRP A 113 6.52 20.14 -5.88
N PRO A 114 7.26 21.22 -6.18
CA PRO A 114 7.29 22.44 -5.37
C PRO A 114 5.95 23.16 -5.24
N GLU A 115 5.08 23.01 -6.24
CA GLU A 115 3.80 23.70 -6.31
C GLU A 115 2.62 22.86 -5.81
N CYS A 116 2.85 21.63 -5.33
CA CYS A 116 1.75 20.79 -4.85
C CYS A 116 1.25 21.28 -3.48
N PRO A 117 -0.02 21.73 -3.37
CA PRO A 117 -0.55 22.27 -2.11
C PRO A 117 -1.03 21.17 -1.15
N TRP A 118 -0.98 19.90 -1.57
CA TRP A 118 -1.55 18.78 -0.83
C TRP A 118 -0.48 18.01 -0.05
N ALA A 119 -0.90 17.40 1.07
CA ALA A 119 -0.05 16.46 1.78
C ALA A 119 0.25 15.24 0.89
N LEU A 120 1.51 14.80 0.88
CA LEU A 120 1.89 13.56 0.20
C LEU A 120 1.68 12.37 1.11
N VAL A 121 1.14 11.30 0.54
CA VAL A 121 1.05 9.99 1.17
C VAL A 121 2.24 9.15 0.68
N GLN A 122 3.10 8.74 1.60
CA GLN A 122 4.18 7.80 1.34
C GLN A 122 3.73 6.40 1.72
N VAL A 123 3.98 5.44 0.84
CA VAL A 123 3.62 4.04 1.03
C VAL A 123 4.85 3.18 0.77
N HIS A 124 5.14 2.28 1.70
CA HIS A 124 6.24 1.32 1.59
C HIS A 124 5.76 -0.09 1.95
N SER A 125 6.23 -1.10 1.22
CA SER A 125 5.98 -2.50 1.54
C SER A 125 7.15 -3.39 1.12
N ASN A 126 7.52 -4.33 1.99
CA ASN A 126 8.46 -5.41 1.71
C ASN A 126 7.78 -6.67 1.12
N ASP A 127 6.45 -6.65 0.99
CA ASP A 127 5.64 -7.73 0.41
C ASP A 127 4.52 -7.12 -0.48
N PRO A 128 4.90 -6.42 -1.57
CA PRO A 128 3.99 -5.59 -2.34
C PRO A 128 2.92 -6.39 -3.09
N VAL A 129 3.19 -7.64 -3.47
CA VAL A 129 2.18 -8.47 -4.15
C VAL A 129 1.05 -8.80 -3.17
N SER A 130 1.37 -9.22 -1.95
CA SER A 130 0.36 -9.52 -0.94
C SER A 130 -0.36 -8.26 -0.45
N ALA A 131 0.38 -7.17 -0.24
CA ALA A 131 -0.19 -5.90 0.19
C ALA A 131 -1.14 -5.30 -0.87
N CYS A 132 -0.69 -5.21 -2.11
CA CYS A 132 -1.41 -4.47 -3.15
C CYS A 132 -2.47 -5.33 -3.85
N LEU A 133 -2.14 -6.56 -4.27
CA LEU A 133 -3.04 -7.35 -5.12
C LEU A 133 -3.93 -8.30 -4.33
N ALA A 134 -3.40 -8.89 -3.25
CA ALA A 134 -4.18 -9.83 -2.43
C ALA A 134 -5.03 -9.15 -1.34
N SER A 135 -4.83 -7.85 -1.09
CA SER A 135 -5.52 -7.12 -0.02
C SER A 135 -6.06 -5.76 -0.46
N GLN A 136 -5.19 -4.81 -0.84
CA GLN A 136 -5.60 -3.41 -1.07
C GLN A 136 -6.47 -3.24 -2.31
N TYR A 137 -6.25 -4.06 -3.34
CA TYR A 137 -6.97 -3.96 -4.59
C TYR A 137 -8.49 -4.10 -4.37
N ALA A 138 -9.24 -3.08 -4.79
CA ALA A 138 -10.71 -3.07 -4.73
C ALA A 138 -11.33 -3.94 -5.84
N GLY A 139 -11.00 -5.23 -5.84
CA GLY A 139 -11.39 -6.20 -6.86
C GLY A 139 -12.73 -6.91 -6.60
N TRP A 140 -13.35 -6.68 -5.45
CA TRP A 140 -14.63 -7.30 -5.09
C TRP A 140 -15.77 -6.29 -5.21
N GLN A 141 -16.63 -6.50 -6.19
CA GLN A 141 -17.93 -5.82 -6.28
C GLN A 141 -18.91 -6.44 -5.28
N ILE A 142 -19.39 -5.62 -4.34
CA ILE A 142 -20.40 -5.98 -3.33
C ILE A 142 -21.80 -5.86 -3.93
#